data_AF-A0AAV7QCF8-F1
#
_entry.id   AF-A0AAV7QCF8-F1
#
_cell.length_a   1.000
_cell.length_b   1.000
_cell.length_c   1.000
_cell.angle_alpha   90.00
_cell.angle_beta   90.00
_cell.angle_gamma   90.00
#
_symmetry.space_group_name_H-M   'P 1'
#
loop_
_entity.id
_entity.type
_entity.pdbx_description
1 polymer ?
#
loop_
_entity_poly.entity_id
_entity_poly.type
_entity_poly.pdbx_seq_one_letter_code
_entity_poly.pdbx_strand_id
1 'polypeptide(L)'
;GGDFNAVLDTDLDRSTPPLQGATSTKTAKKLVGWLDAWGLVDAWRLQHPATRDYSFYSGLHQVHTRIDRIVCTAGLARRVTHAEYL
;
A
#
# COMPACT_ATOMS: atom_id res chain seq x y z
N GLY A 1 -8.74 8.23 -1.18
CA GLY A 1 -8.20 6.89 -1.49
C GLY A 1 -8.36 6.61 -2.98
N GLY A 2 -7.86 5.47 -3.44
CA GLY A 2 -8.00 5.02 -4.84
C GLY A 2 -7.07 3.86 -5.18
N ASP A 3 -7.13 3.39 -6.42
CA ASP A 3 -6.21 2.40 -7.00
C ASP A 3 -4.94 3.09 -7.51
N PHE A 4 -3.80 2.75 -6.90
CA PHE A 4 -2.50 3.31 -7.26
C PHE A 4 -1.72 2.42 -8.23
N ASN A 5 -2.21 1.19 -8.51
CA ASN A 5 -1.53 0.18 -9.32
C ASN A 5 -0.05 -0.03 -8.94
N ALA A 6 0.27 0.11 -7.65
CA ALA A 6 1.65 0.08 -7.15
C ALA A 6 1.76 -0.63 -5.79
N VAL A 7 2.65 -1.61 -5.73
CA VAL A 7 3.11 -2.25 -4.48
C VAL A 7 4.17 -1.34 -3.85
N LEU A 8 3.87 -0.76 -2.69
CA LEU A 8 4.78 0.17 -2.01
C LEU A 8 5.73 -0.56 -1.05
N ASP A 9 5.20 -1.52 -0.29
CA ASP A 9 5.97 -2.43 0.55
C ASP A 9 5.95 -3.83 -0.05
N THR A 10 7.11 -4.34 -0.50
CA THR A 10 7.17 -5.64 -1.16
C THR A 10 6.96 -6.83 -0.23
N ASP A 11 7.14 -6.64 1.08
CA ASP A 11 7.05 -7.69 2.07
C ASP A 11 5.62 -7.78 2.61
N LEU A 12 4.96 -6.64 2.77
CA LEU A 12 3.62 -6.55 3.36
C LEU A 12 2.50 -6.41 2.33
N ASP A 13 2.73 -5.75 1.20
CA ASP A 13 1.68 -5.44 0.20
C ASP A 13 1.60 -6.48 -0.94
N ARG A 14 2.22 -7.65 -0.76
CA ARG A 14 2.13 -8.78 -1.70
C ARG A 14 2.12 -10.13 -0.98
N SER A 15 1.39 -11.12 -1.50
CA SER A 15 1.31 -12.48 -0.93
C SER A 15 2.57 -13.31 -1.11
N THR A 16 3.22 -13.15 -2.25
CA THR A 16 4.46 -13.86 -2.60
C THR A 16 5.63 -12.91 -2.51
N PRO A 17 6.73 -13.27 -1.82
CA PRO A 17 7.92 -12.44 -1.78
C PRO A 17 8.45 -12.20 -3.20
N PRO A 18 9.08 -11.05 -3.47
CA PRO A 18 9.75 -10.82 -4.74
C PRO A 18 10.84 -11.86 -4.99
N LEU A 19 11.14 -12.13 -6.26
CA LEU A 19 12.35 -12.86 -6.62
C LEU A 19 13.57 -12.19 -5.98
N GLN A 20 14.56 -12.99 -5.62
CA GLN A 20 15.76 -12.50 -4.93
C GLN A 20 16.40 -11.34 -5.71
N GLY A 21 16.53 -10.17 -5.06
CA GLY A 21 17.04 -8.94 -5.68
C GLY A 21 16.00 -8.03 -6.35
N ALA A 22 14.73 -8.44 -6.44
CA ALA A 22 13.66 -7.56 -6.91
C ALA A 22 13.32 -6.52 -5.82
N THR A 23 13.42 -5.25 -6.19
CA THR A 23 13.12 -4.11 -5.30
C THR A 23 11.85 -3.40 -5.75
N SER A 24 11.34 -2.50 -4.90
CA SER A 24 10.23 -1.61 -5.25
C SER A 24 10.49 -0.88 -6.58
N THR A 25 9.46 -0.79 -7.42
CA THR A 25 9.57 -0.20 -8.75
C THR A 25 9.92 1.29 -8.67
N LYS A 26 10.49 1.86 -9.75
CA LYS A 26 10.75 3.32 -9.81
C LYS A 26 9.48 4.14 -9.58
N THR A 27 8.33 3.67 -10.08
CA THR A 27 7.02 4.30 -9.89
C THR A 27 6.60 4.26 -8.43
N ALA A 28 6.72 3.11 -7.76
CA ALA A 28 6.39 2.97 -6.35
C ALA A 28 7.27 3.88 -5.48
N LYS A 29 8.59 3.94 -5.73
CA LYS A 29 9.50 4.85 -5.04
C LYS A 29 9.12 6.33 -5.20
N LYS A 30 8.76 6.76 -6.42
CA LYS A 30 8.29 8.13 -6.67
C LYS A 30 6.99 8.43 -5.94
N LEU A 31 6.06 7.47 -5.94
CA LEU A 31 4.78 7.62 -5.23
C LEU A 31 4.98 7.78 -3.72
N VAL A 32 5.85 6.98 -3.09
CA VAL A 32 6.23 7.18 -1.68
C VAL A 32 6.79 8.59 -1.46
N GLY A 33 7.70 9.03 -2.33
CA GLY A 33 8.27 10.38 -2.24
C GLY A 33 7.23 11.50 -2.37
N TRP A 34 6.22 11.35 -3.23
CA TRP A 34 5.13 12.33 -3.35
C TRP A 34 4.19 12.33 -2.14
N LEU A 35 3.85 11.15 -1.62
CA LEU A 35 3.04 11.05 -0.41
C LEU A 35 3.74 11.74 0.77
N ASP A 36 5.04 11.50 0.93
CA ASP A 36 5.86 12.14 1.96
C ASP A 36 5.94 13.67 1.76
N ALA A 37 6.26 14.11 0.54
CA ALA A 37 6.35 15.54 0.21
C ALA A 37 5.03 16.33 0.44
N TRP A 38 3.88 15.65 0.36
CA TRP A 38 2.57 16.23 0.61
C TRP A 38 2.04 15.99 2.02
N GLY A 39 2.81 15.33 2.90
CA GLY A 39 2.38 15.01 4.26
C GLY A 39 1.18 14.06 4.31
N LEU A 40 1.08 13.18 3.30
CA LEU A 40 0.04 12.18 3.19
C LEU A 40 0.52 10.85 3.78
N VAL A 41 -0.36 10.21 4.53
CA VAL A 41 -0.13 8.91 5.16
C VAL A 41 -1.20 7.94 4.70
N ASP A 42 -0.85 6.65 4.70
CA ASP A 42 -1.80 5.58 4.45
C ASP A 42 -2.51 5.20 5.76
N ALA A 43 -3.77 5.61 5.89
CA ALA A 43 -4.58 5.38 7.08
C ALA A 43 -4.78 3.90 7.38
N TRP A 44 -4.90 3.05 6.35
CA TRP A 44 -5.05 1.61 6.53
C TRP A 44 -3.78 1.02 7.15
N ARG A 45 -2.61 1.36 6.63
CA ARG A 45 -1.33 0.85 7.15
C ARG A 45 -1.04 1.34 8.57
N LEU A 46 -1.52 2.53 8.96
CA LEU A 46 -1.39 3.03 10.34
C LEU A 46 -2.18 2.19 11.34
N GLN A 47 -3.36 1.68 10.98
CA GLN A 47 -4.16 0.80 11.83
C GLN A 47 -3.66 -0.65 11.78
N HIS A 48 -3.08 -1.05 10.65
CA HIS A 48 -2.68 -2.41 10.32
C HIS A 48 -1.17 -2.52 10.02
N PRO A 49 -0.28 -2.21 10.97
CA PRO A 49 1.14 -1.98 10.70
C PRO A 49 1.85 -3.20 10.10
N ALA A 50 1.53 -4.41 10.58
CA ALA A 50 2.15 -5.66 10.12
C ALA A 50 1.17 -6.59 9.39
N THR A 51 -0.11 -6.21 9.27
CA THR A 51 -1.12 -7.04 8.63
C THR A 51 -0.82 -7.18 7.15
N ARG A 52 -0.99 -8.40 6.64
CA ARG A 52 -0.91 -8.74 5.23
C ARG A 52 -2.33 -9.01 4.74
N ASP A 53 -2.91 -8.00 4.10
CA ASP A 53 -4.23 -8.06 3.48
C ASP A 53 -4.19 -7.33 2.13
N TYR A 54 -5.05 -7.72 1.20
CA TYR A 54 -4.88 -7.44 -0.22
C TYR A 54 -6.18 -7.00 -0.89
N SER A 55 -6.07 -6.05 -1.82
CA SER A 55 -7.22 -5.48 -2.52
C SER A 55 -7.39 -6.02 -3.95
N PHE A 56 -6.34 -6.66 -4.49
CA PHE A 56 -6.34 -7.16 -5.87
C PHE A 56 -5.68 -8.53 -5.97
N TYR A 57 -6.26 -9.40 -6.80
CA TYR A 57 -5.67 -10.67 -7.20
C TYR A 57 -5.34 -10.67 -8.70
N SER A 58 -4.08 -10.94 -9.03
CA SER A 58 -3.65 -11.16 -10.40
C SER A 58 -3.71 -12.63 -10.76
N GLY A 59 -4.69 -13.03 -11.58
CA GLY A 59 -4.80 -14.41 -12.06
C GLY A 59 -3.60 -14.85 -12.92
N LEU A 60 -2.99 -13.94 -13.68
CA LEU A 60 -1.82 -14.24 -14.52
C LEU A 60 -0.59 -14.60 -13.68
N HIS A 61 -0.40 -13.88 -12.56
CA HIS A 61 0.77 -14.05 -11.69
C HIS A 61 0.48 -14.85 -10.43
N GLN A 62 -0.77 -15.29 -10.23
CA GLN A 62 -1.22 -16.03 -9.06
C GLN A 62 -0.80 -15.36 -7.75
N VAL A 63 -0.94 -14.03 -7.69
CA VAL A 63 -0.46 -13.22 -6.57
C VAL A 63 -1.51 -12.22 -6.12
N HIS A 64 -1.66 -12.07 -4.81
CA HIS A 64 -2.45 -11.00 -4.21
C HIS A 64 -1.55 -9.80 -3.92
N THR A 65 -2.07 -8.61 -4.18
CA THR A 65 -1.37 -7.34 -3.95
C THR A 65 -2.30 -6.30 -3.34
N ARG A 66 -1.74 -5.44 -2.49
CA ARG A 66 -2.42 -4.27 -1.95
C ARG A 66 -2.06 -3.03 -2.77
N ILE A 67 -2.93 -2.68 -3.70
CA ILE A 67 -2.72 -1.55 -4.65
C ILE A 67 -3.76 -0.43 -4.48
N ASP A 68 -4.87 -0.72 -3.81
CA ASP A 68 -5.83 0.28 -3.36
C ASP A 68 -5.40 0.86 -2.01
N ARG A 69 -5.32 2.19 -1.90
CA ARG A 69 -4.89 2.85 -0.67
C ARG A 69 -5.82 3.94 -0.18
N ILE A 70 -5.88 4.06 1.14
CA ILE A 70 -6.61 5.10 1.86
C ILE A 70 -5.61 6.14 2.34
N VAL A 71 -5.24 7.05 1.44
CA VAL A 71 -4.32 8.16 1.79
C VAL A 71 -5.08 9.38 2.29
N CYS A 72 -4.55 10.02 3.33
CA CYS A 72 -5.05 11.27 3.89
C CYS A 72 -3.94 12.05 4.60
N THR A 73 -4.18 13.29 5.00
CA THR A 73 -3.22 14.04 5.81
C THR A 73 -3.11 13.42 7.21
N ALA A 74 -1.94 13.54 7.84
CA ALA A 74 -1.72 13.01 9.19
C ALA A 74 -2.76 13.51 10.23
N GLY A 75 -3.23 14.75 10.11
CA GLY A 75 -4.28 15.29 10.97
C GLY A 75 -5.63 14.59 10.80
N LEU A 76 -5.99 14.24 9.56
CA LEU A 76 -7.21 13.49 9.27
C LEU A 76 -7.06 12.02 9.67
N ALA A 77 -5.88 11.42 9.49
CA ALA A 77 -5.59 10.04 9.88
C ALA A 77 -5.90 9.76 11.36
N ARG A 78 -5.64 10.73 12.25
CA ARG A 78 -5.96 10.63 13.69
C ARG A 78 -7.47 10.52 13.99
N ARG A 79 -8.33 10.84 13.03
CA ARG A 79 -9.79 10.77 13.14
C ARG A 79 -10.37 9.54 12.43
N VAL A 80 -9.54 8.75 11.74
CA VAL A 80 -9.97 7.50 11.11
C VAL A 80 -10.18 6.46 12.21
N THR A 81 -11.42 5.99 12.35
CA THR A 81 -11.77 4.97 13.34
C THR A 81 -11.59 3.56 12.79
N HIS A 82 -11.92 3.34 11.52
CA HIS A 82 -11.78 2.06 10.83
C HIS A 82 -11.31 2.30 9.40
N ALA A 83 -10.40 1.45 8.94
CA ALA A 83 -9.93 1.39 7.57
C ALA A 83 -9.79 -0.09 7.20
N GLU A 84 -10.70 -0.57 6.36
CA GLU A 84 -10.77 -1.97 5.93
C GLU A 84 -11.00 -2.05 4.42
N TYR A 85 -10.58 -3.16 3.82
CA TYR A 85 -11.02 -3.52 2.47
C TYR A 85 -12.39 -4.20 2.52
N LEU A 86 -13.16 -4.09 1.44
CA LEU A 86 -14.47 -4.74 1.28
C LEU A 86 -14.31 -6.17 0.73
#